data_AF-A0AAW0KQA8-F1
#
_entry.id   AF-A0AAW0KQA8-F1
#
_cell.length_a   1.000
_cell.length_b   1.000
_cell.length_c   1.000
_cell.angle_alpha   90.00
_cell.angle_beta   90.00
_cell.angle_gamma   90.00
#
_symmetry.space_group_name_H-M   'P 1'
#
loop_
_entity.id
_entity.type
_entity.pdbx_description
1 polymer ?
#
loop_
_entity_poly.entity_id
_entity_poly.type
_entity_poly.pdbx_seq_one_letter_code
_entity_poly.pdbx_strand_id
1 'polypeptide(L)'
;MMQRASSALCSSNPLPSLPTTIPTRHLIGAPFHNRATRPYHVQLPFKHQQNFRLAIPAPHTTATQETLETSKTESGFVEIGYISNVHGLEGEIRVKTSTGFPELRFSKPGIRWLKQRVSSGETVREVELVEGRGHAGQKSWILKLRGIDTVDQAKQLVGSTLLVREEDRPELDEGEFYTPDLVGMRVVLKETGESVGTVVNVYNSGASDLLHVKLDSSVNLLPKTGELKTTEARVSDHLIWVPFVEAIVPYVDMNRREMQITPPKGLLELNLRLDERSKKERRQLEWKERKKFQRRLITAKKKLCEMEQQHVFHGFRFGEKAQRSLLADQIVGVNSNLLQLALQNIEIPSKRWNVTELFRATEAKLTSTLKISEECLTSCVSKEKLGTNSSFREKGLHLLSKGKSAIVLVVNESERQGWGYDPDLVDFESFETSPSSLIQTLLSDDQRFVKIEDRASVPLILVCSAHGIQTLRKLFLENDYFAFDSQKVWFLAEEMLPVVSSSLEEQNKHKILMKSPWEILQSPVGSGGVISLLSSHNIPDNLSEIGVEYVEVRHSLHCLDCVLRLCYPSLLLGSLRLLH
;
A
#
# COMPACT_ATOMS: atom_id res chain seq x y z
N MET A 1 13.17 -59.77 4.15
CA MET A 1 14.11 -58.83 3.48
C MET A 1 14.08 -57.54 4.30
N MET A 2 15.09 -57.27 5.15
CA MET A 2 16.41 -56.67 4.81
C MET A 2 16.27 -55.20 4.38
N GLN A 3 16.56 -54.23 5.27
CA GLN A 3 17.88 -53.69 5.72
C GLN A 3 18.31 -52.51 4.83
N ARG A 4 18.69 -51.29 5.30
CA ARG A 4 19.55 -50.74 6.39
C ARG A 4 20.95 -50.33 5.88
N ALA A 5 21.21 -49.02 5.79
CA ALA A 5 22.48 -48.28 6.02
C ALA A 5 22.25 -46.80 5.61
N SER A 6 22.71 -45.71 6.26
CA SER A 6 23.59 -45.43 7.42
C SER A 6 25.07 -45.07 7.14
N SER A 7 25.33 -43.75 7.09
CA SER A 7 26.37 -42.98 7.82
C SER A 7 27.89 -43.20 7.62
N ALA A 8 28.57 -42.12 7.22
CA ALA A 8 29.81 -41.55 7.79
C ALA A 8 29.78 -40.01 7.51
N LEU A 9 30.18 -39.03 8.34
CA LEU A 9 31.31 -38.85 9.30
C LEU A 9 32.68 -38.79 8.59
N CYS A 10 33.55 -37.78 8.79
CA CYS A 10 33.58 -36.59 9.67
C CYS A 10 34.31 -35.42 8.94
N SER A 11 34.88 -34.32 9.50
CA SER A 11 35.27 -33.93 10.87
C SER A 11 35.01 -32.43 11.21
N SER A 12 36.05 -31.57 11.27
CA SER A 12 36.04 -30.23 11.91
C SER A 12 37.16 -29.28 11.44
N ASN A 13 36.89 -27.96 11.54
CA ASN A 13 37.73 -26.77 11.89
C ASN A 13 39.21 -26.96 12.34
N PRO A 14 40.09 -25.90 12.36
CA PRO A 14 39.82 -24.43 12.27
C PRO A 14 40.79 -23.59 11.38
N LEU A 15 40.69 -22.26 11.52
CA LEU A 15 41.58 -21.20 11.00
C LEU A 15 43.04 -21.24 11.51
N PRO A 16 43.99 -20.59 10.79
CA PRO A 16 45.13 -19.88 11.38
C PRO A 16 45.09 -18.35 11.13
N SER A 17 46.01 -17.61 11.74
CA SER A 17 45.96 -16.14 11.93
C SER A 17 47.01 -15.31 11.16
N LEU A 18 46.84 -13.99 11.20
CA LEU A 18 47.81 -12.96 10.77
C LEU A 18 49.20 -13.08 11.44
N PRO A 19 50.27 -12.63 10.75
CA PRO A 19 51.43 -11.98 11.36
C PRO A 19 51.43 -10.45 11.10
N THR A 20 52.12 -9.69 11.96
CA THR A 20 52.19 -8.22 11.93
C THR A 20 53.60 -7.72 11.61
N THR A 21 53.76 -6.67 10.80
CA THR A 21 54.86 -5.68 10.93
C THR A 21 54.65 -4.44 10.06
N ILE A 22 55.32 -3.33 10.41
CA ILE A 22 55.32 -2.03 9.71
C ILE A 22 56.79 -1.58 9.57
N PRO A 23 57.17 -0.74 8.59
CA PRO A 23 57.62 0.58 9.01
C PRO A 23 57.19 1.78 8.13
N THR A 24 56.87 2.85 8.85
CA THR A 24 56.67 4.26 8.48
C THR A 24 57.47 4.87 7.32
N ARG A 25 56.86 5.86 6.64
CA ARG A 25 57.45 7.22 6.55
C ARG A 25 56.39 8.33 6.45
N HIS A 26 56.80 9.57 6.70
CA HIS A 26 55.92 10.68 7.13
C HIS A 26 55.53 11.68 6.04
N LEU A 27 54.38 12.32 6.23
CA LEU A 27 54.06 13.67 5.75
C LEU A 27 54.46 14.71 6.80
N ILE A 28 55.02 15.85 6.35
CA ILE A 28 55.23 17.11 7.09
C ILE A 28 55.12 18.24 6.04
N GLY A 29 54.47 19.39 6.27
CA GLY A 29 53.69 19.84 7.43
C GLY A 29 53.14 21.27 7.20
N ALA A 30 52.31 21.77 8.12
CA ALA A 30 51.74 23.13 8.08
C ALA A 30 52.66 24.19 8.74
N PRO A 31 52.35 25.49 8.60
CA PRO A 31 51.80 26.27 9.73
C PRO A 31 50.51 27.06 9.31
N PHE A 32 49.67 27.61 10.21
CA PHE A 32 50.00 28.58 11.28
C PHE A 32 49.05 28.59 12.50
N HIS A 33 49.65 28.97 13.64
CA HIS A 33 49.15 29.47 14.95
C HIS A 33 47.72 29.18 15.51
N ASN A 34 47.71 28.32 16.53
CA ASN A 34 47.28 28.59 17.92
C ASN A 34 46.29 29.73 18.24
N ARG A 35 45.17 29.36 18.87
CA ARG A 35 44.77 29.91 20.19
C ARG A 35 44.13 28.79 21.03
N ALA A 36 44.40 28.76 22.34
CA ALA A 36 44.07 27.61 23.19
C ALA A 36 42.98 27.89 24.23
N THR A 37 42.04 26.95 24.35
CA THR A 37 41.16 26.74 25.53
C THR A 37 40.87 25.25 25.64
N ARG A 38 40.99 24.66 26.84
CA ARG A 38 40.74 23.23 27.08
C ARG A 38 39.25 22.97 27.40
N PRO A 39 38.63 21.92 26.87
CA PRO A 39 37.30 21.49 27.32
C PRO A 39 37.39 20.73 28.66
N TYR A 40 36.34 20.83 29.47
CA TYR A 40 36.15 20.00 30.66
C TYR A 40 35.42 18.70 30.30
N HIS A 41 35.88 17.57 30.83
CA HIS A 41 35.09 16.34 30.85
C HIS A 41 34.04 16.40 31.96
N VAL A 42 32.78 16.14 31.62
CA VAL A 42 31.72 15.82 32.57
C VAL A 42 31.21 14.41 32.27
N GLN A 43 31.44 13.49 33.19
CA GLN A 43 30.85 12.15 33.15
C GLN A 43 29.46 12.22 33.80
N LEU A 44 28.41 11.83 33.08
CA LEU A 44 27.07 11.70 33.65
C LEU A 44 26.93 10.36 34.38
N PRO A 45 26.55 10.34 35.67
CA PRO A 45 26.38 9.09 36.42
C PRO A 45 25.05 8.42 36.07
N PHE A 46 25.09 7.13 35.74
CA PHE A 46 23.89 6.29 35.67
C PHE A 46 23.25 6.16 37.06
N LYS A 47 22.23 6.97 37.35
CA LYS A 47 21.37 6.76 38.51
C LYS A 47 20.30 5.73 38.17
N HIS A 48 20.38 4.58 38.84
CA HIS A 48 19.41 3.50 38.74
C HIS A 48 18.08 3.94 39.41
N GLN A 49 17.16 4.52 38.64
CA GLN A 49 15.82 4.82 39.14
C GLN A 49 15.04 3.52 39.33
N GLN A 50 14.93 3.09 40.58
CA GLN A 50 13.92 2.12 40.99
C GLN A 50 12.53 2.77 40.82
N ASN A 51 11.93 2.58 39.66
CA ASN A 51 10.52 2.89 39.46
C ASN A 51 9.71 1.94 40.35
N PHE A 52 9.25 2.46 41.50
CA PHE A 52 8.11 1.89 42.22
C PHE A 52 6.89 1.97 41.29
N ARG A 53 6.70 0.94 40.46
CA ARG A 53 5.39 0.61 39.94
C ARG A 53 4.54 0.24 41.15
N LEU A 54 3.62 1.12 41.53
CA LEU A 54 2.35 0.66 42.05
C LEU A 54 1.77 -0.26 40.98
N ALA A 55 1.75 -1.56 41.26
CA ALA A 55 1.15 -2.54 40.39
C ALA A 55 -0.36 -2.43 40.54
N ILE A 56 -0.97 -1.52 39.76
CA ILE A 56 -2.41 -1.55 39.51
C ILE A 56 -2.68 -2.93 38.88
N PRO A 57 -3.62 -3.73 39.42
CA PRO A 57 -3.98 -5.02 38.82
C PRO A 57 -4.49 -4.78 37.39
N ALA A 58 -3.94 -5.53 36.43
CA ALA A 58 -4.49 -5.51 35.09
C ALA A 58 -5.85 -6.21 35.10
N PRO A 59 -6.87 -5.71 34.36
CA PRO A 59 -8.20 -6.29 34.40
C PRO A 59 -8.16 -7.71 33.85
N HIS A 60 -8.63 -8.64 34.66
CA HIS A 60 -8.60 -10.08 34.43
C HIS A 60 -9.96 -10.68 34.76
N THR A 61 -10.40 -11.67 33.99
CA THR A 61 -11.71 -12.29 34.20
C THR A 61 -11.56 -13.56 35.03
N THR A 62 -12.03 -13.53 36.27
CA THR A 62 -11.68 -14.55 37.28
C THR A 62 -12.60 -15.78 37.20
N ALA A 63 -12.54 -16.47 36.04
CA ALA A 63 -13.25 -17.73 35.79
C ALA A 63 -12.43 -18.69 34.93
N THR A 64 -12.46 -19.99 35.28
CA THR A 64 -12.05 -21.08 34.38
C THR A 64 -13.26 -21.50 33.52
N GLN A 65 -13.02 -22.15 32.38
CA GLN A 65 -14.03 -22.52 31.37
C GLN A 65 -15.31 -23.18 31.94
N GLU A 66 -16.36 -22.37 32.15
CA GLU A 66 -17.73 -22.86 32.13
C GLU A 66 -18.06 -23.27 30.70
N THR A 67 -18.19 -24.58 30.45
CA THR A 67 -18.66 -25.09 29.16
C THR A 67 -20.18 -24.96 29.12
N LEU A 68 -20.64 -23.73 28.89
CA LEU A 68 -22.03 -23.35 29.13
C LEU A 68 -22.94 -23.80 27.96
N GLU A 69 -23.40 -25.05 28.03
CA GLU A 69 -24.67 -25.41 27.41
C GLU A 69 -25.77 -24.50 27.99
N THR A 70 -26.44 -23.74 27.12
CA THR A 70 -27.32 -22.62 27.53
C THR A 70 -28.67 -23.12 28.07
N SER A 71 -28.65 -23.62 29.29
CA SER A 71 -29.84 -23.77 30.13
C SER A 71 -29.83 -22.74 31.26
N LYS A 72 -30.77 -21.78 31.21
CA LYS A 72 -31.12 -20.99 32.40
C LYS A 72 -31.73 -21.94 33.41
N THR A 73 -30.93 -22.40 34.36
CA THR A 73 -31.41 -23.23 35.47
C THR A 73 -31.86 -22.30 36.58
N GLU A 74 -33.14 -22.31 36.95
CA GLU A 74 -33.72 -21.48 38.00
C GLU A 74 -33.34 -22.01 39.39
N SER A 75 -32.06 -21.90 39.71
CA SER A 75 -31.45 -22.43 40.93
C SER A 75 -30.24 -21.58 41.25
N GLY A 76 -30.37 -20.68 42.23
CA GLY A 76 -29.34 -19.69 42.61
C GLY A 76 -28.13 -20.31 43.32
N PHE A 77 -27.46 -21.22 42.63
CA PHE A 77 -26.31 -22.00 43.10
C PHE A 77 -25.21 -22.05 42.05
N VAL A 78 -23.96 -21.97 42.49
CA VAL A 78 -22.75 -21.98 41.64
C VAL A 78 -21.94 -23.24 41.89
N GLU A 79 -21.54 -23.96 40.83
CA GLU A 79 -20.73 -25.18 40.92
C GLU A 79 -19.26 -24.87 41.28
N ILE A 80 -18.81 -25.35 42.44
CA ILE A 80 -17.44 -25.09 42.94
C ILE A 80 -16.48 -26.26 42.74
N GLY A 81 -16.98 -27.49 42.57
CA GLY A 81 -16.15 -28.65 42.30
C GLY A 81 -16.89 -29.99 42.30
N TYR A 82 -16.27 -31.02 41.73
CA TYR A 82 -16.86 -32.35 41.51
C TYR A 82 -16.17 -33.43 42.36
N ILE A 83 -16.96 -34.28 43.04
CA ILE A 83 -16.45 -35.39 43.86
C ILE A 83 -15.95 -36.52 42.97
N SER A 84 -14.63 -36.62 42.88
CA SER A 84 -13.92 -37.48 41.92
C SER A 84 -13.55 -38.86 42.45
N ASN A 85 -13.31 -39.00 43.76
CA ASN A 85 -13.02 -40.27 44.43
C ASN A 85 -13.13 -40.12 45.96
N VAL A 86 -13.00 -41.23 46.69
CA VAL A 86 -12.84 -41.27 48.16
C VAL A 86 -11.37 -41.08 48.56
N HIS A 87 -11.11 -40.66 49.80
CA HIS A 87 -9.78 -40.59 50.41
C HIS A 87 -9.80 -41.11 51.86
N GLY A 88 -8.65 -41.55 52.35
CA GLY A 88 -8.51 -42.12 53.70
C GLY A 88 -9.37 -43.36 53.97
N LEU A 89 -9.54 -43.69 55.25
CA LEU A 89 -10.52 -44.68 55.74
C LEU A 89 -11.72 -44.00 56.43
N GLU A 90 -11.56 -42.76 56.87
CA GLU A 90 -12.50 -41.99 57.71
C GLU A 90 -13.58 -41.24 56.90
N GLY A 91 -13.91 -41.73 55.70
CA GLY A 91 -14.96 -41.15 54.85
C GLY A 91 -14.62 -39.81 54.16
N GLU A 92 -13.33 -39.45 54.04
CA GLU A 92 -12.93 -38.24 53.32
C GLU A 92 -13.19 -38.36 51.80
N ILE A 93 -13.37 -37.22 51.12
CA ILE A 93 -13.68 -37.16 49.68
C ILE A 93 -12.67 -36.30 48.92
N ARG A 94 -12.31 -36.71 47.70
CA ARG A 94 -11.42 -35.98 46.78
C ARG A 94 -12.22 -35.19 45.76
N VAL A 95 -12.21 -33.87 45.88
CA VAL A 95 -12.92 -32.93 45.00
C VAL A 95 -11.97 -32.35 43.97
N LYS A 96 -12.36 -32.37 42.68
CA LYS A 96 -11.71 -31.57 41.63
C LYS A 96 -12.34 -30.17 41.64
N THR A 97 -11.50 -29.14 41.59
CA THR A 97 -11.90 -27.73 41.68
C THR A 97 -12.45 -27.22 40.34
N SER A 98 -13.65 -26.65 40.35
CA SER A 98 -14.22 -25.87 39.23
C SER A 98 -14.11 -24.36 39.45
N THR A 99 -14.09 -23.92 40.72
CA THR A 99 -13.94 -22.51 41.12
C THR A 99 -12.49 -22.02 41.04
N GLY A 100 -12.32 -20.72 40.74
CA GLY A 100 -11.02 -20.02 40.83
C GLY A 100 -10.58 -19.73 42.28
N PHE A 101 -11.49 -19.81 43.26
CA PHE A 101 -11.22 -19.50 44.68
C PHE A 101 -11.28 -20.74 45.59
N PRO A 102 -10.54 -21.84 45.31
CA PRO A 102 -10.73 -23.09 46.02
C PRO A 102 -10.36 -22.99 47.50
N GLU A 103 -9.33 -22.22 47.87
CA GLU A 103 -8.94 -22.03 49.29
C GLU A 103 -10.07 -21.38 50.10
N LEU A 104 -10.70 -20.32 49.57
CA LEU A 104 -11.82 -19.66 50.22
C LEU A 104 -13.07 -20.56 50.31
N ARG A 105 -13.29 -21.42 49.30
CA ARG A 105 -14.45 -22.33 49.25
C ARG A 105 -14.28 -23.64 50.03
N PHE A 106 -13.05 -24.12 50.21
CA PHE A 106 -12.77 -25.45 50.75
C PHE A 106 -11.97 -25.47 52.07
N SER A 107 -11.15 -24.45 52.39
CA SER A 107 -10.44 -24.41 53.69
C SER A 107 -11.33 -24.03 54.86
N LYS A 108 -12.42 -23.27 54.61
CA LYS A 108 -13.33 -22.75 55.64
C LYS A 108 -14.51 -23.72 55.87
N PRO A 109 -14.74 -24.22 57.10
CA PRO A 109 -15.91 -25.03 57.43
C PRO A 109 -17.24 -24.30 57.15
N GLY A 110 -18.35 -25.05 57.12
CA GLY A 110 -19.71 -24.52 57.02
C GLY A 110 -20.57 -25.17 55.94
N ILE A 111 -21.75 -24.61 55.72
CA ILE A 111 -22.77 -25.15 54.83
C ILE A 111 -22.32 -25.09 53.36
N ARG A 112 -22.56 -26.18 52.61
CA ARG A 112 -22.47 -26.30 51.16
C ARG A 112 -23.67 -27.10 50.68
N TRP A 113 -23.90 -27.16 49.37
CA TRP A 113 -24.95 -27.99 48.78
C TRP A 113 -24.35 -29.06 47.88
N LEU A 114 -24.98 -30.23 47.84
CA LEU A 114 -24.54 -31.39 47.08
C LEU A 114 -25.61 -31.76 46.04
N LYS A 115 -25.26 -31.60 44.76
CA LYS A 115 -26.06 -32.03 43.62
C LYS A 115 -25.75 -33.49 43.30
N GLN A 116 -26.73 -34.36 43.47
CA GLN A 116 -26.64 -35.80 43.17
C GLN A 116 -27.66 -36.19 42.10
N ARG A 117 -27.26 -37.05 41.16
CA ARG A 117 -28.16 -37.64 40.15
C ARG A 117 -28.73 -38.96 40.66
N VAL A 118 -30.04 -38.99 40.84
CA VAL A 118 -30.82 -40.12 41.37
C VAL A 118 -31.70 -40.68 40.26
N SER A 119 -32.23 -41.90 40.42
CA SER A 119 -33.15 -42.52 39.46
C SER A 119 -34.44 -41.72 39.20
N SER A 120 -34.81 -40.81 40.10
CA SER A 120 -35.97 -39.91 40.02
C SER A 120 -35.66 -38.50 39.49
N GLY A 121 -34.40 -38.19 39.17
CA GLY A 121 -33.97 -36.86 38.69
C GLY A 121 -32.72 -36.33 39.40
N GLU A 122 -32.51 -35.02 39.36
CA GLU A 122 -31.43 -34.37 40.12
C GLU A 122 -31.95 -33.92 41.49
N THR A 123 -31.17 -34.16 42.54
CA THR A 123 -31.48 -33.75 43.91
C THR A 123 -30.36 -32.88 44.45
N VAL A 124 -30.71 -31.71 44.99
CA VAL A 124 -29.78 -30.84 45.72
C VAL A 124 -30.09 -30.96 47.20
N ARG A 125 -29.10 -31.32 48.01
CA ARG A 125 -29.24 -31.42 49.48
C ARG A 125 -28.16 -30.62 50.20
N GLU A 126 -28.45 -30.17 51.40
CA GLU A 126 -27.47 -29.49 52.26
C GLU A 126 -26.44 -30.48 52.81
N VAL A 127 -25.17 -30.06 52.90
CA VAL A 127 -24.08 -30.80 53.54
C VAL A 127 -23.15 -29.83 54.29
N GLU A 128 -22.72 -30.19 55.48
CA GLU A 128 -21.77 -29.37 56.25
C GLU A 128 -20.33 -29.84 56.00
N LEU A 129 -19.48 -28.91 55.54
CA LEU A 129 -18.04 -29.08 55.44
C LEU A 129 -17.40 -28.87 56.81
N VAL A 130 -16.71 -29.89 57.34
CA VAL A 130 -16.06 -29.88 58.66
C VAL A 130 -14.58 -29.49 58.55
N GLU A 131 -13.89 -30.05 57.55
CA GLU A 131 -12.49 -29.73 57.24
C GLU A 131 -12.29 -29.83 55.72
N GLY A 132 -11.40 -29.00 55.15
CA GLY A 132 -10.88 -29.23 53.82
C GLY A 132 -9.44 -28.76 53.68
N ARG A 133 -8.63 -29.55 52.96
CA ARG A 133 -7.20 -29.29 52.74
C ARG A 133 -6.78 -29.58 51.29
N GLY A 134 -5.90 -28.74 50.75
CA GLY A 134 -5.38 -28.91 49.39
C GLY A 134 -4.54 -30.17 49.26
N HIS A 135 -4.75 -30.97 48.21
CA HIS A 135 -3.94 -32.15 47.96
C HIS A 135 -2.63 -31.73 47.26
N ALA A 136 -1.56 -31.58 48.04
CA ALA A 136 -0.27 -31.09 47.56
C ALA A 136 0.19 -31.75 46.23
N GLY A 137 0.49 -30.92 45.23
CA GLY A 137 0.88 -31.35 43.89
C GLY A 137 -0.25 -31.73 42.94
N GLN A 138 -1.53 -31.64 43.33
CA GLN A 138 -2.68 -31.92 42.47
C GLN A 138 -3.72 -30.79 42.49
N LYS A 139 -4.41 -30.54 41.37
CA LYS A 139 -5.58 -29.63 41.28
C LYS A 139 -6.83 -30.28 41.89
N SER A 140 -6.75 -30.65 43.16
CA SER A 140 -7.83 -31.31 43.90
C SER A 140 -7.72 -31.07 45.41
N TRP A 141 -8.84 -31.11 46.10
CA TRP A 141 -8.96 -30.93 47.55
C TRP A 141 -9.45 -32.21 48.21
N ILE A 142 -9.03 -32.41 49.45
CA ILE A 142 -9.52 -33.47 50.34
C ILE A 142 -10.46 -32.79 51.34
N LEU A 143 -11.73 -33.22 51.38
CA LEU A 143 -12.74 -32.66 52.28
C LEU A 143 -13.31 -33.73 53.21
N LYS A 144 -13.69 -33.31 54.41
CA LYS A 144 -14.44 -34.09 55.41
C LYS A 144 -15.82 -33.45 55.60
N LEU A 145 -16.88 -34.21 55.31
CA LEU A 145 -18.28 -33.78 55.51
C LEU A 145 -18.84 -34.37 56.81
N ARG A 146 -19.73 -33.63 57.50
CA ARG A 146 -20.38 -34.12 58.73
C ARG A 146 -21.26 -35.33 58.42
N GLY A 147 -21.13 -36.40 59.22
CA GLY A 147 -21.93 -37.63 59.08
C GLY A 147 -21.50 -38.57 57.96
N ILE A 148 -20.35 -38.33 57.33
CA ILE A 148 -19.72 -39.22 56.35
C ILE A 148 -18.41 -39.71 56.96
N ASP A 149 -18.47 -40.83 57.65
CA ASP A 149 -17.39 -41.34 58.53
C ASP A 149 -16.81 -42.68 58.06
N THR A 150 -17.40 -43.28 57.03
CA THR A 150 -16.94 -44.54 56.43
C THR A 150 -16.67 -44.39 54.94
N VAL A 151 -15.72 -45.19 54.43
CA VAL A 151 -15.38 -45.28 53.00
C VAL A 151 -16.62 -45.54 52.14
N ASP A 152 -17.55 -46.38 52.59
CA ASP A 152 -18.73 -46.77 51.81
C ASP A 152 -19.82 -45.68 51.75
N GLN A 153 -19.98 -44.86 52.79
CA GLN A 153 -20.77 -43.63 52.71
C GLN A 153 -20.14 -42.65 51.71
N ALA A 154 -18.81 -42.47 51.76
CA ALA A 154 -18.10 -41.57 50.86
C ALA A 154 -18.16 -42.04 49.39
N LYS A 155 -18.14 -43.36 49.12
CA LYS A 155 -18.33 -43.93 47.76
C LYS A 155 -19.65 -43.50 47.14
N GLN A 156 -20.74 -43.39 47.92
CA GLN A 156 -22.06 -42.94 47.44
C GLN A 156 -22.09 -41.46 47.03
N LEU A 157 -21.03 -40.69 47.32
CA LEU A 157 -20.92 -39.28 46.93
C LEU A 157 -20.09 -39.08 45.65
N VAL A 158 -19.29 -40.08 45.24
CA VAL A 158 -18.51 -40.01 43.99
C VAL A 158 -19.45 -39.91 42.79
N GLY A 159 -19.22 -38.91 41.93
CA GLY A 159 -20.15 -38.55 40.86
C GLY A 159 -21.05 -37.34 41.16
N SER A 160 -20.97 -36.77 42.37
CA SER A 160 -21.78 -35.61 42.78
C SER A 160 -21.03 -34.29 42.64
N THR A 161 -21.74 -33.19 42.41
CA THR A 161 -21.17 -31.84 42.34
C THR A 161 -21.46 -31.04 43.61
N LEU A 162 -20.47 -30.30 44.10
CA LEU A 162 -20.60 -29.34 45.20
C LEU A 162 -20.96 -27.95 44.68
N LEU A 163 -21.91 -27.35 45.38
CA LEU A 163 -22.53 -26.06 45.11
C LEU A 163 -22.35 -25.11 46.33
N VAL A 164 -22.31 -23.82 46.06
CA VAL A 164 -22.60 -22.72 47.01
C VAL A 164 -23.77 -21.92 46.48
N ARG A 165 -24.38 -21.02 47.27
CA ARG A 165 -25.38 -20.11 46.70
C ARG A 165 -24.72 -19.02 45.87
N GLU A 166 -25.48 -18.42 44.98
CA GLU A 166 -25.02 -17.28 44.18
C GLU A 166 -24.81 -16.01 45.05
N GLU A 167 -25.56 -15.87 46.15
CA GLU A 167 -25.32 -14.82 47.16
C GLU A 167 -24.00 -14.98 47.93
N ASP A 168 -23.37 -16.17 47.89
CA ASP A 168 -22.06 -16.41 48.51
C ASP A 168 -20.88 -15.97 47.61
N ARG A 169 -21.08 -15.28 46.47
CA ARG A 169 -19.97 -14.78 45.61
C ARG A 169 -19.00 -13.92 46.45
N PRO A 170 -17.67 -14.18 46.45
CA PRO A 170 -16.73 -13.29 47.12
C PRO A 170 -16.69 -11.93 46.41
N GLU A 171 -16.42 -10.87 47.16
CA GLU A 171 -16.06 -9.57 46.61
C GLU A 171 -14.75 -9.73 45.79
N LEU A 172 -14.67 -9.01 44.66
CA LEU A 172 -13.53 -9.00 43.75
C LEU A 172 -12.70 -7.73 43.97
N ASP A 173 -11.38 -7.81 43.74
CA ASP A 173 -10.49 -6.65 43.76
C ASP A 173 -10.78 -5.69 42.59
N GLU A 174 -10.40 -4.42 42.71
CA GLU A 174 -10.62 -3.40 41.68
C GLU A 174 -10.03 -3.82 40.33
N GLY A 175 -10.89 -4.03 39.32
CA GLY A 175 -10.50 -4.45 37.97
C GLY A 175 -10.67 -5.94 37.67
N GLU A 176 -10.95 -6.78 38.67
CA GLU A 176 -11.40 -8.16 38.42
C GLU A 176 -12.90 -8.22 38.10
N PHE A 177 -13.29 -9.08 37.16
CA PHE A 177 -14.69 -9.26 36.74
C PHE A 177 -15.07 -10.73 36.60
N TYR A 178 -16.33 -11.07 36.83
CA TYR A 178 -16.87 -12.40 36.52
C TYR A 178 -17.29 -12.51 35.05
N THR A 179 -16.92 -13.62 34.39
CA THR A 179 -17.24 -13.87 32.97
C THR A 179 -18.74 -13.77 32.66
N PRO A 180 -19.67 -14.37 33.44
CA PRO A 180 -21.10 -14.24 33.16
C PRO A 180 -21.61 -12.80 33.22
N ASP A 181 -21.01 -11.97 34.08
CA ASP A 181 -21.46 -10.59 34.33
C ASP A 181 -21.03 -9.64 33.19
N LEU A 182 -19.94 -9.97 32.48
CA LEU A 182 -19.50 -9.27 31.26
C LEU A 182 -20.35 -9.62 30.02
N VAL A 183 -21.00 -10.80 29.99
CA VAL A 183 -21.80 -11.23 28.84
C VAL A 183 -23.11 -10.45 28.76
N GLY A 184 -23.41 -9.91 27.58
CA GLY A 184 -24.55 -9.03 27.33
C GLY A 184 -24.32 -7.56 27.69
N MET A 185 -23.10 -7.14 28.02
CA MET A 185 -22.77 -5.71 28.12
C MET A 185 -22.74 -5.03 26.75
N ARG A 186 -23.21 -3.78 26.69
CA ARG A 186 -23.05 -2.91 25.51
C ARG A 186 -21.61 -2.41 25.41
N VAL A 187 -21.10 -2.31 24.19
CA VAL A 187 -19.74 -1.88 23.86
C VAL A 187 -19.85 -0.55 23.12
N VAL A 188 -19.23 0.51 23.66
CA VAL A 188 -19.26 1.87 23.09
C VAL A 188 -17.87 2.41 22.82
N LEU A 189 -17.71 3.26 21.80
CA LEU A 189 -16.42 3.86 21.47
C LEU A 189 -16.11 5.04 22.40
N LYS A 190 -14.96 5.04 23.08
CA LYS A 190 -14.59 6.10 24.04
C LYS A 190 -14.43 7.49 23.41
N GLU A 191 -14.04 7.56 22.14
CA GLU A 191 -13.79 8.83 21.44
C GLU A 191 -15.07 9.52 20.94
N THR A 192 -16.09 8.76 20.50
CA THR A 192 -17.32 9.31 19.88
C THR A 192 -18.59 9.05 20.68
N GLY A 193 -18.58 8.12 21.65
CA GLY A 193 -19.76 7.68 22.38
C GLY A 193 -20.70 6.75 21.57
N GLU A 194 -20.33 6.38 20.35
CA GLU A 194 -21.16 5.54 19.48
C GLU A 194 -21.25 4.09 19.97
N SER A 195 -22.42 3.46 19.82
CA SER A 195 -22.57 2.02 20.03
C SER A 195 -21.79 1.26 18.98
N VAL A 196 -20.93 0.35 19.43
CA VAL A 196 -20.16 -0.57 18.58
C VAL A 196 -20.88 -1.91 18.49
N GLY A 197 -21.48 -2.39 19.60
CA GLY A 197 -22.15 -3.68 19.63
C GLY A 197 -22.42 -4.22 21.04
N THR A 198 -22.59 -5.53 21.16
CA THR A 198 -22.84 -6.23 22.43
C THR A 198 -21.90 -7.43 22.62
N VAL A 199 -21.39 -7.63 23.84
CA VAL A 199 -20.56 -8.81 24.19
C VAL A 199 -21.42 -10.08 24.16
N VAL A 200 -21.06 -11.04 23.32
CA VAL A 200 -21.75 -12.34 23.19
C VAL A 200 -21.09 -13.42 24.06
N ASN A 201 -19.76 -13.40 24.19
CA ASN A 201 -19.00 -14.35 25.00
C ASN A 201 -17.62 -13.78 25.37
N VAL A 202 -16.92 -14.41 26.33
CA VAL A 202 -15.53 -14.11 26.70
C VAL A 202 -14.71 -15.40 26.64
N TYR A 203 -13.53 -15.36 26.03
CA TYR A 203 -12.64 -16.50 25.85
C TYR A 203 -11.26 -16.23 26.44
N ASN A 204 -10.87 -16.96 27.48
CA ASN A 204 -9.51 -16.92 27.99
C ASN A 204 -8.54 -17.56 27.00
N SER A 205 -7.56 -16.80 26.50
CA SER A 205 -6.55 -17.29 25.54
C SER A 205 -5.26 -17.81 26.19
N GLY A 206 -5.21 -17.86 27.53
CA GLY A 206 -4.00 -18.15 28.32
C GLY A 206 -3.01 -16.98 28.43
N ALA A 207 -3.14 -15.94 27.60
CA ALA A 207 -2.33 -14.71 27.68
C ALA A 207 -3.17 -13.45 28.01
N SER A 208 -4.43 -13.42 27.59
CA SER A 208 -5.41 -12.36 27.85
C SER A 208 -6.82 -12.91 27.59
N ASP A 209 -7.84 -12.37 28.23
CA ASP A 209 -9.23 -12.66 27.89
C ASP A 209 -9.62 -11.93 26.59
N LEU A 210 -10.40 -12.59 25.74
CA LEU A 210 -10.86 -12.06 24.45
C LEU A 210 -12.38 -11.95 24.46
N LEU A 211 -12.90 -10.73 24.40
CA LEU A 211 -14.32 -10.46 24.21
C LEU A 211 -14.70 -10.81 22.76
N HIS A 212 -15.81 -11.53 22.60
CA HIS A 212 -16.42 -11.83 21.31
C HIS A 212 -17.64 -10.91 21.17
N VAL A 213 -17.50 -9.82 20.42
CA VAL A 213 -18.49 -8.74 20.32
C VAL A 213 -19.25 -8.85 19.00
N LYS A 214 -20.58 -8.87 19.06
CA LYS A 214 -21.45 -8.75 17.89
C LYS A 214 -21.67 -7.27 17.61
N LEU A 215 -21.22 -6.81 16.43
CA LEU A 215 -21.42 -5.43 15.99
C LEU A 215 -22.90 -5.13 15.71
N ASP A 216 -23.31 -3.90 16.02
CA ASP A 216 -24.61 -3.36 15.63
C ASP A 216 -24.64 -3.04 14.12
N SER A 217 -25.80 -3.12 13.48
CA SER A 217 -25.96 -2.82 12.04
C SER A 217 -25.80 -1.34 11.68
N SER A 218 -25.65 -0.46 12.66
CA SER A 218 -25.57 1.00 12.52
C SER A 218 -24.15 1.57 12.55
N VAL A 219 -23.10 0.77 12.80
CA VAL A 219 -21.73 1.29 12.89
C VAL A 219 -21.20 1.66 11.50
N ASN A 220 -20.99 2.96 11.26
CA ASN A 220 -20.55 3.51 9.97
C ASN A 220 -19.05 3.28 9.70
N LEU A 221 -18.59 2.03 9.69
CA LEU A 221 -17.18 1.64 9.45
C LEU A 221 -16.75 1.71 7.97
N LEU A 222 -17.58 2.29 7.09
CA LEU A 222 -17.30 2.41 5.66
C LEU A 222 -16.72 3.80 5.32
N PRO A 223 -15.50 3.90 4.76
CA PRO A 223 -15.01 5.16 4.21
C PRO A 223 -15.88 5.58 3.01
N LYS A 224 -16.28 6.86 2.97
CA LYS A 224 -17.18 7.42 1.95
C LYS A 224 -16.48 7.62 0.59
N THR A 225 -16.11 6.54 -0.08
CA THR A 225 -15.41 6.57 -1.37
C THR A 225 -16.03 5.59 -2.38
N GLY A 226 -16.99 6.07 -3.19
CA GLY A 226 -17.45 5.39 -4.41
C GLY A 226 -18.58 4.36 -4.22
N GLU A 227 -19.82 4.78 -4.51
CA GLU A 227 -20.97 3.98 -4.96
C GLU A 227 -21.10 2.52 -4.42
N LEU A 228 -21.62 2.35 -3.20
CA LEU A 228 -22.18 1.07 -2.80
C LEU A 228 -23.66 0.99 -3.22
N LYS A 229 -24.00 0.08 -4.14
CA LYS A 229 -25.39 -0.14 -4.57
C LYS A 229 -26.18 -0.85 -3.46
N THR A 230 -27.26 -0.22 -3.01
CA THR A 230 -28.21 -0.78 -2.03
C THR A 230 -28.74 -2.13 -2.50
N THR A 231 -28.31 -3.19 -1.80
CA THR A 231 -28.83 -4.55 -1.96
C THR A 231 -29.02 -5.10 -0.55
N GLU A 232 -30.20 -5.61 -0.22
CA GLU A 232 -30.59 -6.03 1.14
C GLU A 232 -30.00 -7.40 1.52
N ALA A 233 -28.69 -7.54 1.35
CA ALA A 233 -27.94 -8.77 1.54
C ALA A 233 -27.69 -9.04 3.03
N ARG A 234 -28.75 -9.48 3.74
CA ARG A 234 -28.74 -10.13 5.06
C ARG A 234 -27.84 -9.46 6.10
N VAL A 235 -28.45 -8.74 7.05
CA VAL A 235 -27.78 -8.31 8.31
C VAL A 235 -27.10 -9.51 8.96
N SER A 236 -25.79 -9.64 8.75
CA SER A 236 -25.00 -10.72 9.29
C SER A 236 -24.43 -10.29 10.63
N ASP A 237 -24.54 -11.16 11.62
CA ASP A 237 -23.92 -11.04 12.94
C ASP A 237 -22.39 -10.92 12.80
N HIS A 238 -21.92 -9.69 12.61
CA HIS A 238 -20.51 -9.38 12.44
C HIS A 238 -19.83 -9.49 13.81
N LEU A 239 -19.20 -10.63 14.04
CA LEU A 239 -18.48 -10.93 15.27
C LEU A 239 -17.02 -10.51 15.15
N ILE A 240 -16.58 -9.64 16.06
CA ILE A 240 -15.19 -9.20 16.20
C ILE A 240 -14.59 -9.69 17.53
N TRP A 241 -13.26 -9.70 17.59
CA TRP A 241 -12.49 -10.13 18.75
C TRP A 241 -11.76 -8.93 19.35
N VAL A 242 -12.09 -8.58 20.60
CA VAL A 242 -11.54 -7.42 21.31
C VAL A 242 -10.82 -7.91 22.57
N PRO A 243 -9.49 -7.73 22.70
CA PRO A 243 -8.78 -8.14 23.91
C PRO A 243 -9.23 -7.32 25.12
N PHE A 244 -9.58 -8.01 26.21
CA PHE A 244 -9.95 -7.41 27.48
C PHE A 244 -8.67 -7.06 28.25
N VAL A 245 -8.17 -5.85 28.00
CA VAL A 245 -7.02 -5.24 28.67
C VAL A 245 -7.30 -3.76 28.86
N GLU A 246 -6.82 -3.16 29.95
CA GLU A 246 -7.07 -1.74 30.30
C GLU A 246 -6.79 -0.76 29.14
N ALA A 247 -5.73 -1.01 28.37
CA ALA A 247 -5.34 -0.18 27.22
C ALA A 247 -6.35 -0.18 26.05
N ILE A 248 -7.25 -1.18 25.98
CA ILE A 248 -8.29 -1.32 24.95
C ILE A 248 -9.69 -1.15 25.56
N VAL A 249 -9.91 -1.59 26.81
CA VAL A 249 -11.18 -1.50 27.55
C VAL A 249 -10.93 -0.78 28.88
N PRO A 250 -10.69 0.55 28.89
CA PRO A 250 -10.29 1.28 30.08
C PRO A 250 -11.40 1.47 31.14
N TYR A 251 -12.68 1.36 30.77
CA TYR A 251 -13.80 1.56 31.70
C TYR A 251 -14.93 0.56 31.47
N VAL A 252 -15.46 0.02 32.57
CA VAL A 252 -16.51 -1.00 32.63
C VAL A 252 -17.51 -0.58 33.70
N ASP A 253 -18.75 -0.24 33.31
CA ASP A 253 -19.84 0.17 34.21
C ASP A 253 -20.84 -0.99 34.36
N MET A 254 -20.76 -1.65 35.51
CA MET A 254 -21.63 -2.78 35.87
C MET A 254 -23.08 -2.36 36.14
N ASN A 255 -23.33 -1.11 36.55
CA ASN A 255 -24.67 -0.61 36.84
C ASN A 255 -25.45 -0.31 35.54
N ARG A 256 -24.76 0.25 34.53
CA ARG A 256 -25.35 0.52 33.20
C ARG A 256 -25.30 -0.68 32.25
N ARG A 257 -24.45 -1.67 32.58
CA ARG A 257 -23.99 -2.77 31.72
C ARG A 257 -23.38 -2.26 30.41
N GLU A 258 -22.45 -1.31 30.54
CA GLU A 258 -21.72 -0.64 29.44
C GLU A 258 -20.21 -0.75 29.63
N MET A 259 -19.47 -0.98 28.55
CA MET A 259 -18.00 -0.90 28.53
C MET A 259 -17.51 0.03 27.42
N GLN A 260 -16.55 0.88 27.76
CA GLN A 260 -15.96 1.84 26.82
C GLN A 260 -14.67 1.27 26.24
N ILE A 261 -14.54 1.29 24.91
CA ILE A 261 -13.37 0.77 24.21
C ILE A 261 -12.59 1.85 23.46
N THR A 262 -11.26 1.67 23.42
CA THR A 262 -10.30 2.48 22.66
C THR A 262 -9.54 1.56 21.68
N PRO A 263 -10.22 1.06 20.63
CA PRO A 263 -9.64 0.06 19.73
C PRO A 263 -8.54 0.67 18.84
N PRO A 264 -7.44 -0.05 18.56
CA PRO A 264 -6.48 0.34 17.53
C PRO A 264 -7.15 0.50 16.16
N LYS A 265 -6.65 1.43 15.34
CA LYS A 265 -7.19 1.69 13.99
C LYS A 265 -7.23 0.40 13.16
N GLY A 266 -8.37 0.14 12.53
CA GLY A 266 -8.62 -1.08 11.76
C GLY A 266 -9.05 -2.30 12.59
N LEU A 267 -9.04 -2.29 13.94
CA LEU A 267 -9.47 -3.46 14.74
C LEU A 267 -10.94 -3.83 14.45
N LEU A 268 -11.82 -2.83 14.36
CA LEU A 268 -13.24 -3.01 14.04
C LEU A 268 -13.47 -3.41 12.56
N GLU A 269 -12.46 -3.19 11.70
CA GLU A 269 -12.48 -3.58 10.29
C GLU A 269 -11.98 -5.03 10.08
N LEU A 270 -11.32 -5.63 11.09
CA LEU A 270 -10.87 -7.02 11.02
C LEU A 270 -12.08 -7.96 10.85
N ASN A 271 -12.11 -8.62 9.70
CA ASN A 271 -13.18 -9.51 9.21
C ASN A 271 -14.40 -8.83 8.55
N LEU A 272 -14.43 -7.51 8.36
CA LEU A 272 -15.41 -6.87 7.46
C LEU A 272 -15.19 -7.37 6.03
N ARG A 273 -16.19 -8.06 5.47
CA ARG A 273 -16.09 -8.67 4.13
C ARG A 273 -16.58 -7.72 3.04
N LEU A 274 -15.80 -6.67 2.78
CA LEU A 274 -16.07 -5.66 1.73
C LEU A 274 -16.24 -6.21 0.30
N ASP A 275 -15.84 -7.46 0.05
CA ASP A 275 -16.07 -8.15 -1.23
C ASP A 275 -17.16 -9.22 -1.06
N GLU A 276 -18.30 -9.01 -1.71
CA GLU A 276 -19.45 -9.95 -1.74
C GLU A 276 -19.16 -11.25 -2.51
N ARG A 277 -18.15 -11.26 -3.40
CA ARG A 277 -17.90 -12.38 -4.32
C ARG A 277 -17.64 -13.70 -3.59
N SER A 278 -18.10 -14.81 -4.15
CA SER A 278 -17.91 -16.12 -3.53
C SER A 278 -16.43 -16.52 -3.43
N LYS A 279 -16.11 -17.43 -2.49
CA LYS A 279 -14.77 -18.03 -2.36
C LYS A 279 -14.29 -18.72 -3.65
N LYS A 280 -15.21 -19.12 -4.54
CA LYS A 280 -14.91 -19.73 -5.85
C LYS A 280 -14.43 -18.68 -6.84
N GLU A 281 -15.10 -17.54 -6.92
CA GLU A 281 -14.78 -16.45 -7.84
C GLU A 281 -13.45 -15.77 -7.50
N ARG A 282 -13.19 -15.51 -6.21
CA ARG A 282 -11.90 -14.93 -5.76
C ARG A 282 -10.71 -15.80 -6.19
N ARG A 283 -10.77 -17.12 -5.93
CA ARG A 283 -9.76 -18.09 -6.39
C ARG A 283 -9.62 -18.13 -7.93
N GLN A 284 -10.71 -17.95 -8.68
CA GLN A 284 -10.64 -17.85 -10.14
C GLN A 284 -9.99 -16.54 -10.61
N LEU A 285 -10.22 -15.41 -9.93
CA LEU A 285 -9.58 -14.14 -10.21
C LEU A 285 -8.08 -14.19 -9.90
N GLU A 286 -7.69 -14.65 -8.71
CA GLU A 286 -6.30 -14.90 -8.31
C GLU A 286 -5.55 -15.78 -9.34
N TRP A 287 -6.20 -16.83 -9.83
CA TRP A 287 -5.64 -17.73 -10.84
C TRP A 287 -5.53 -17.07 -12.23
N LYS A 288 -6.52 -16.27 -12.64
CA LYS A 288 -6.48 -15.47 -13.88
C LYS A 288 -5.33 -14.44 -13.81
N GLU A 289 -5.18 -13.73 -12.70
CA GLU A 289 -4.06 -12.82 -12.46
C GLU A 289 -2.72 -13.53 -12.50
N ARG A 290 -2.58 -14.65 -11.77
CA ARG A 290 -1.33 -15.41 -11.71
C ARG A 290 -0.92 -15.91 -13.10
N LYS A 291 -1.88 -16.33 -13.94
CA LYS A 291 -1.64 -16.64 -15.35
C LYS A 291 -1.28 -15.42 -16.20
N LYS A 292 -1.95 -14.27 -16.02
CA LYS A 292 -1.63 -13.00 -16.72
C LYS A 292 -0.20 -12.54 -16.40
N PHE A 293 0.18 -12.56 -15.13
CA PHE A 293 1.52 -12.26 -14.64
C PHE A 293 2.57 -13.24 -15.17
N GLN A 294 2.32 -14.55 -15.10
CA GLN A 294 3.24 -15.56 -15.66
C GLN A 294 3.46 -15.37 -17.17
N ARG A 295 2.40 -15.10 -17.94
CA ARG A 295 2.53 -14.79 -19.38
C ARG A 295 3.40 -13.56 -19.63
N ARG A 296 3.14 -12.44 -18.96
CA ARG A 296 3.94 -11.21 -19.04
C ARG A 296 5.42 -11.46 -18.72
N LEU A 297 5.70 -12.19 -17.64
CA LEU A 297 7.07 -12.51 -17.22
C LEU A 297 7.80 -13.43 -18.22
N ILE A 298 7.09 -14.35 -18.88
CA ILE A 298 7.65 -15.18 -19.97
C ILE A 298 7.95 -14.29 -21.20
N THR A 299 7.01 -13.42 -21.61
CA THR A 299 7.23 -12.48 -22.73
C THR A 299 8.41 -11.54 -22.48
N ALA A 300 8.49 -10.95 -21.28
CA ALA A 300 9.61 -10.09 -20.88
C ALA A 300 10.95 -10.84 -20.95
N LYS A 301 10.99 -12.09 -20.45
CA LYS A 301 12.21 -12.92 -20.51
C LYS A 301 12.62 -13.29 -21.92
N LYS A 302 11.66 -13.69 -22.77
CA LYS A 302 11.92 -14.00 -24.18
C LYS A 302 12.57 -12.79 -24.87
N LYS A 303 11.98 -11.61 -24.72
CA LYS A 303 12.44 -10.35 -25.33
C LYS A 303 13.84 -9.94 -24.85
N LEU A 304 14.15 -10.11 -23.57
CA LEU A 304 15.52 -9.88 -23.05
C LEU A 304 16.54 -10.90 -23.59
N CYS A 305 16.16 -12.16 -23.82
CA CYS A 305 17.04 -13.12 -24.51
C CYS A 305 17.30 -12.68 -25.96
N GLU A 306 16.26 -12.24 -26.69
CA GLU A 306 16.35 -11.76 -28.08
C GLU A 306 17.19 -10.48 -28.23
N MET A 307 17.45 -9.75 -27.14
CA MET A 307 18.31 -8.56 -27.10
C MET A 307 19.66 -8.79 -26.37
N GLU A 308 19.95 -10.03 -25.94
CA GLU A 308 21.11 -10.40 -25.09
C GLU A 308 21.26 -9.66 -23.74
N GLN A 309 20.15 -9.20 -23.16
CA GLN A 309 20.08 -8.40 -21.94
C GLN A 309 19.76 -9.27 -20.70
N GLN A 310 20.47 -10.40 -20.55
CA GLN A 310 20.18 -11.41 -19.52
C GLN A 310 20.46 -10.93 -18.09
N HIS A 311 21.30 -9.92 -17.88
CA HIS A 311 21.62 -9.37 -16.55
C HIS A 311 20.39 -8.78 -15.85
N VAL A 312 19.43 -8.24 -16.60
CA VAL A 312 18.14 -7.74 -16.10
C VAL A 312 17.32 -8.82 -15.38
N PHE A 313 17.60 -10.12 -15.62
CA PHE A 313 16.95 -11.23 -14.90
C PHE A 313 17.19 -11.23 -13.38
N HIS A 314 18.20 -10.51 -12.89
CA HIS A 314 18.45 -10.35 -11.46
C HIS A 314 17.22 -9.77 -10.72
N GLY A 315 16.54 -8.77 -11.30
CA GLY A 315 15.32 -8.19 -10.73
C GLY A 315 14.17 -9.16 -10.57
N PHE A 316 13.99 -10.05 -11.56
CA PHE A 316 12.97 -11.10 -11.50
C PHE A 316 13.25 -12.19 -10.45
N ARG A 317 14.49 -12.29 -9.94
CA ARG A 317 14.87 -13.26 -8.90
C ARG A 317 14.54 -12.74 -7.50
N PHE A 318 14.87 -11.48 -7.22
CA PHE A 318 14.89 -10.93 -5.86
C PHE A 318 13.76 -9.95 -5.49
N GLY A 319 13.13 -9.25 -6.45
CA GLY A 319 12.06 -8.29 -6.12
C GLY A 319 10.76 -8.93 -5.60
N GLU A 320 9.80 -8.13 -5.16
CA GLU A 320 8.46 -8.58 -4.73
C GLU A 320 7.48 -8.84 -5.90
N LYS A 321 6.24 -9.32 -5.62
CA LYS A 321 5.20 -9.54 -6.65
C LYS A 321 4.94 -8.26 -7.47
N ALA A 322 4.82 -7.11 -6.81
CA ALA A 322 4.56 -5.82 -7.46
C ALA A 322 5.76 -5.37 -8.31
N GLN A 323 6.96 -5.34 -7.72
CA GLN A 323 8.22 -4.99 -8.38
C GLN A 323 8.49 -5.86 -9.63
N ARG A 324 8.29 -7.19 -9.53
CA ARG A 324 8.43 -8.09 -10.69
C ARG A 324 7.40 -7.84 -11.77
N SER A 325 6.20 -7.33 -11.44
CA SER A 325 5.20 -6.96 -12.44
C SER A 325 5.57 -5.64 -13.12
N LEU A 326 6.02 -4.63 -12.36
CA LEU A 326 6.50 -3.36 -12.89
C LEU A 326 7.63 -3.59 -13.90
N LEU A 327 8.67 -4.34 -13.51
CA LEU A 327 9.78 -4.68 -14.40
C LEU A 327 9.32 -5.43 -15.66
N ALA A 328 8.43 -6.42 -15.51
CA ALA A 328 7.89 -7.17 -16.65
C ALA A 328 7.09 -6.27 -17.60
N ASP A 329 6.26 -5.38 -17.06
CA ASP A 329 5.42 -4.47 -17.85
C ASP A 329 6.27 -3.40 -18.56
N GLN A 330 7.30 -2.84 -17.91
CA GLN A 330 8.31 -1.97 -18.56
C GLN A 330 8.96 -2.66 -19.76
N ILE A 331 9.54 -3.85 -19.56
CA ILE A 331 10.26 -4.60 -20.61
C ILE A 331 9.31 -4.98 -21.75
N VAL A 332 8.08 -5.41 -21.46
CA VAL A 332 7.08 -5.71 -22.49
C VAL A 332 6.73 -4.47 -23.31
N GLY A 333 6.69 -3.27 -22.69
CA GLY A 333 6.40 -2.00 -23.37
C GLY A 333 7.50 -1.45 -24.29
N VAL A 334 8.79 -1.72 -24.03
CA VAL A 334 9.92 -1.19 -24.85
C VAL A 334 9.77 -1.53 -26.34
N ASN A 335 9.93 -0.55 -27.23
CA ASN A 335 10.00 -0.84 -28.67
C ASN A 335 11.35 -1.49 -29.04
N SER A 336 11.36 -2.82 -29.19
CA SER A 336 12.59 -3.59 -29.46
C SER A 336 13.19 -3.29 -30.83
N ASN A 337 12.37 -2.99 -31.82
CA ASN A 337 12.83 -2.72 -33.18
C ASN A 337 13.50 -1.34 -33.23
N LEU A 338 12.88 -0.33 -32.62
CA LEU A 338 13.46 1.01 -32.46
C LEU A 338 14.75 0.98 -31.64
N LEU A 339 14.80 0.17 -30.56
CA LEU A 339 16.03 -0.01 -29.78
C LEU A 339 17.15 -0.67 -30.60
N GLN A 340 16.86 -1.73 -31.36
CA GLN A 340 17.86 -2.39 -32.22
C GLN A 340 18.40 -1.44 -33.31
N LEU A 341 17.52 -0.65 -33.94
CA LEU A 341 17.94 0.38 -34.90
C LEU A 341 18.77 1.49 -34.24
N ALA A 342 18.42 1.92 -33.03
CA ALA A 342 19.21 2.91 -32.29
C ALA A 342 20.63 2.37 -31.97
N LEU A 343 20.73 1.12 -31.52
CA LEU A 343 22.02 0.47 -31.25
C LEU A 343 22.90 0.34 -32.51
N GLN A 344 22.32 -0.13 -33.62
CA GLN A 344 23.04 -0.21 -34.91
C GLN A 344 23.55 1.16 -35.39
N ASN A 345 22.79 2.23 -35.16
CA ASN A 345 23.19 3.59 -35.52
C ASN A 345 24.23 4.21 -34.56
N ILE A 346 24.38 3.69 -33.33
CA ILE A 346 25.45 4.10 -32.40
C ILE A 346 26.80 3.49 -32.81
N GLU A 347 26.78 2.24 -33.32
CA GLU A 347 27.97 1.56 -33.84
C GLU A 347 28.50 2.17 -35.14
N ILE A 348 27.66 2.88 -35.90
CA ILE A 348 28.09 3.71 -37.03
C ILE A 348 28.70 5.00 -36.45
N PRO A 349 30.03 5.22 -36.50
CA PRO A 349 30.60 6.48 -36.06
C PRO A 349 30.02 7.57 -36.96
N SER A 350 29.30 8.53 -36.35
CA SER A 350 28.77 9.66 -37.11
C SER A 350 29.94 10.33 -37.82
N LYS A 351 29.95 10.31 -39.16
CA LYS A 351 30.57 11.39 -39.92
C LYS A 351 29.86 12.64 -39.46
N ARG A 352 30.43 13.29 -38.44
CA ARG A 352 29.79 14.36 -37.66
C ARG A 352 29.43 15.44 -38.65
N TRP A 353 28.15 15.49 -39.05
CA TRP A 353 27.69 16.31 -40.16
C TRP A 353 28.13 17.73 -39.83
N ASN A 354 29.14 18.20 -40.57
CA ASN A 354 29.74 19.49 -40.27
C ASN A 354 28.65 20.50 -40.55
N VAL A 355 28.11 21.14 -39.50
CA VAL A 355 26.89 21.94 -39.60
C VAL A 355 27.10 23.07 -40.61
N THR A 356 28.31 23.64 -40.63
CA THR A 356 28.82 24.58 -41.65
C THR A 356 28.85 24.03 -43.09
N GLU A 357 29.04 22.73 -43.26
CA GLU A 357 29.10 22.04 -44.56
C GLU A 357 27.70 21.67 -45.07
N LEU A 358 26.80 21.26 -44.17
CA LEU A 358 25.36 21.15 -44.46
C LEU A 358 24.80 22.53 -44.87
N PHE A 359 25.11 23.58 -44.11
CA PHE A 359 24.67 24.94 -44.43
C PHE A 359 25.20 25.39 -45.80
N ARG A 360 26.49 25.23 -46.11
CA ARG A 360 27.03 25.52 -47.46
C ARG A 360 26.38 24.69 -48.56
N ALA A 361 26.12 23.40 -48.32
CA ALA A 361 25.45 22.53 -49.28
C ALA A 361 23.97 22.90 -49.51
N THR A 362 23.31 23.49 -48.51
CA THR A 362 22.00 24.12 -48.69
C THR A 362 22.09 25.48 -49.36
N GLU A 363 23.02 26.37 -48.98
CA GLU A 363 23.24 27.67 -49.64
C GLU A 363 23.46 27.52 -51.14
N ALA A 364 24.27 26.55 -51.56
CA ALA A 364 24.50 26.21 -52.98
C ALA A 364 23.26 25.65 -53.72
N LYS A 365 22.17 25.32 -53.00
CA LYS A 365 20.88 24.86 -53.55
C LYS A 365 19.70 25.80 -53.27
N LEU A 366 19.89 26.88 -52.49
CA LEU A 366 18.82 27.76 -52.00
C LEU A 366 18.41 28.84 -53.04
N THR A 367 18.04 28.40 -54.24
CA THR A 367 17.44 29.26 -55.28
C THR A 367 15.96 29.59 -55.04
N SER A 368 15.33 29.03 -54.00
CA SER A 368 13.89 29.16 -53.71
C SER A 368 13.55 29.29 -52.22
N THR A 369 14.41 29.92 -51.41
CA THR A 369 14.13 30.18 -49.99
C THR A 369 12.94 31.11 -49.81
N LEU A 370 11.87 30.64 -49.17
CA LEU A 370 10.77 31.49 -48.70
C LEU A 370 11.27 32.37 -47.54
N LYS A 371 11.67 33.61 -47.85
CA LYS A 371 12.06 34.62 -46.86
C LYS A 371 10.81 35.18 -46.15
N ILE A 372 10.37 34.47 -45.12
CA ILE A 372 9.39 34.99 -44.15
C ILE A 372 10.08 36.08 -43.33
N SER A 373 9.46 37.27 -43.20
CA SER A 373 9.99 38.34 -42.36
C SER A 373 9.66 38.09 -40.88
N GLU A 374 10.50 38.54 -39.95
CA GLU A 374 10.26 38.35 -38.51
C GLU A 374 8.97 39.05 -38.04
N GLU A 375 8.57 40.14 -38.69
CA GLU A 375 7.26 40.79 -38.50
C GLU A 375 6.09 39.81 -38.74
N CYS A 376 6.23 38.86 -39.68
CA CYS A 376 5.21 37.82 -39.94
C CYS A 376 5.13 36.74 -38.87
N LEU A 377 6.05 36.74 -37.88
CA LEU A 377 6.04 35.85 -36.70
C LEU A 377 5.49 36.57 -35.45
N THR A 378 4.93 37.78 -35.61
CA THR A 378 4.31 38.56 -34.53
C THR A 378 2.83 38.82 -34.80
N SER A 379 1.98 38.66 -33.77
CA SER A 379 0.53 38.56 -33.96
C SER A 379 -0.16 39.91 -34.22
N CYS A 380 0.44 41.00 -33.73
CA CYS A 380 -0.15 42.35 -33.64
C CYS A 380 0.28 43.33 -34.76
N VAL A 381 0.54 42.84 -35.98
CA VAL A 381 0.90 43.69 -37.14
C VAL A 381 -0.33 44.00 -37.98
N SER A 382 -0.55 45.28 -38.33
CA SER A 382 -1.68 45.72 -39.18
C SER A 382 -1.58 45.16 -40.61
N LYS A 383 -2.73 45.04 -41.30
CA LYS A 383 -2.78 44.50 -42.68
C LYS A 383 -1.85 45.24 -43.65
N GLU A 384 -1.58 46.53 -43.41
CA GLU A 384 -0.79 47.43 -44.26
C GLU A 384 0.70 47.07 -44.31
N LYS A 385 1.24 46.40 -43.27
CA LYS A 385 2.65 45.99 -43.22
C LYS A 385 2.91 44.57 -43.76
N LEU A 386 1.88 43.74 -43.91
CA LEU A 386 2.06 42.28 -44.03
C LEU A 386 2.35 41.77 -45.45
N GLY A 387 2.34 42.65 -46.46
CA GLY A 387 2.78 42.37 -47.83
C GLY A 387 2.16 41.13 -48.47
N THR A 388 2.93 40.43 -49.30
CA THR A 388 2.53 39.16 -49.95
C THR A 388 2.27 38.00 -48.96
N ASN A 389 2.87 38.06 -47.77
CA ASN A 389 2.80 37.00 -46.75
C ASN A 389 1.43 36.91 -46.07
N SER A 390 0.64 38.00 -46.10
CA SER A 390 -0.77 38.03 -45.69
C SER A 390 -1.60 36.88 -46.28
N SER A 391 -1.41 36.61 -47.57
CA SER A 391 -2.13 35.57 -48.31
C SER A 391 -1.87 34.14 -47.83
N PHE A 392 -0.73 33.89 -47.17
CA PHE A 392 -0.41 32.59 -46.58
C PHE A 392 -1.11 32.43 -45.21
N ARG A 393 -1.15 33.49 -44.40
CA ARG A 393 -1.87 33.51 -43.10
C ARG A 393 -3.37 33.29 -43.29
N GLU A 394 -4.00 33.95 -44.27
CA GLU A 394 -5.43 33.76 -44.56
C GLU A 394 -5.73 32.35 -45.11
N LYS A 395 -4.84 31.77 -45.94
CA LYS A 395 -4.98 30.38 -46.44
C LYS A 395 -4.93 29.33 -45.33
N GLY A 396 -4.01 29.44 -44.36
CA GLY A 396 -3.91 28.46 -43.28
C GLY A 396 -5.06 28.56 -42.27
N LEU A 397 -5.59 29.76 -41.98
CA LEU A 397 -6.83 29.91 -41.21
C LEU A 397 -8.02 29.23 -41.92
N HIS A 398 -8.09 29.36 -43.24
CA HIS A 398 -9.05 28.67 -44.09
C HIS A 398 -8.85 27.13 -44.17
N LEU A 399 -7.68 26.59 -43.80
CA LEU A 399 -7.46 25.14 -43.64
C LEU A 399 -7.91 24.66 -42.24
N LEU A 400 -7.60 25.42 -41.18
CA LEU A 400 -7.99 25.11 -39.80
C LEU A 400 -9.52 25.11 -39.63
N SER A 401 -10.20 26.18 -40.07
CA SER A 401 -11.68 26.31 -40.10
C SER A 401 -12.38 25.25 -40.97
N LYS A 402 -11.65 24.55 -41.84
CA LYS A 402 -12.15 23.42 -42.64
C LYS A 402 -11.77 22.05 -42.08
N GLY A 403 -11.16 21.98 -40.90
CA GLY A 403 -10.70 20.74 -40.27
C GLY A 403 -9.56 20.04 -41.02
N LYS A 404 -8.96 20.67 -42.04
CA LYS A 404 -7.93 20.07 -42.89
C LYS A 404 -6.54 20.03 -42.25
N SER A 405 -6.41 20.52 -41.02
CA SER A 405 -5.16 20.46 -40.27
C SER A 405 -5.39 20.03 -38.83
N ALA A 406 -4.50 19.17 -38.33
CA ALA A 406 -4.45 18.71 -36.95
C ALA A 406 -3.16 19.16 -36.26
N ILE A 407 -3.23 19.38 -34.96
CA ILE A 407 -2.12 19.89 -34.14
C ILE A 407 -1.64 18.79 -33.19
N VAL A 408 -0.34 18.53 -33.17
CA VAL A 408 0.32 17.66 -32.19
C VAL A 408 1.14 18.54 -31.25
N LEU A 409 0.82 18.54 -29.95
CA LEU A 409 1.55 19.28 -28.92
C LEU A 409 2.31 18.31 -28.01
N VAL A 410 3.63 18.48 -27.92
CA VAL A 410 4.53 17.59 -27.18
C VAL A 410 5.06 18.29 -25.92
N VAL A 411 4.75 17.69 -24.77
CA VAL A 411 4.90 18.26 -23.43
C VAL A 411 6.06 17.59 -22.69
N ASN A 412 7.25 18.18 -22.83
CA ASN A 412 8.45 17.72 -22.14
C ASN A 412 8.45 18.25 -20.70
N GLU A 413 8.39 17.36 -19.71
CA GLU A 413 8.43 17.72 -18.28
C GLU A 413 9.87 17.73 -17.71
N SER A 414 10.88 17.40 -18.53
CA SER A 414 12.11 16.73 -18.06
C SER A 414 13.33 17.61 -17.78
N GLU A 415 13.33 18.90 -18.14
CA GLU A 415 14.56 19.71 -18.26
C GLU A 415 14.76 20.81 -17.19
N ARG A 416 14.40 20.54 -15.92
CA ARG A 416 14.78 21.41 -14.76
C ARG A 416 15.68 20.75 -13.70
N GLN A 417 16.03 19.47 -13.83
CA GLN A 417 16.90 18.76 -12.87
C GLN A 417 18.18 18.23 -13.55
N GLY A 418 19.25 19.03 -13.59
CA GLY A 418 20.54 18.53 -14.09
C GLY A 418 21.66 19.52 -14.38
N TRP A 419 21.40 20.83 -14.49
CA TRP A 419 22.47 21.82 -14.65
C TRP A 419 22.93 22.32 -13.28
N GLY A 420 24.22 22.17 -12.98
CA GLY A 420 24.82 22.69 -11.75
C GLY A 420 24.85 24.22 -11.78
N TYR A 421 24.38 24.86 -10.71
CA TYR A 421 24.41 26.31 -10.58
C TYR A 421 25.85 26.83 -10.52
N ASP A 422 26.18 27.75 -11.42
CA ASP A 422 27.30 28.68 -11.27
C ASP A 422 26.79 29.86 -10.42
N PRO A 423 27.37 30.18 -9.24
CA PRO A 423 26.78 31.14 -8.30
C PRO A 423 26.73 32.60 -8.78
N ASP A 424 27.52 32.97 -9.79
CA ASP A 424 27.83 34.37 -10.11
C ASP A 424 26.95 35.00 -11.22
N LEU A 425 25.86 34.33 -11.64
CA LEU A 425 24.91 34.85 -12.64
C LEU A 425 23.59 35.34 -12.02
N VAL A 426 23.29 36.62 -12.26
CA VAL A 426 22.28 37.41 -11.54
C VAL A 426 20.84 37.10 -11.96
N ASP A 427 19.96 37.05 -10.96
CA ASP A 427 18.49 37.09 -10.96
C ASP A 427 17.76 37.08 -12.32
N PHE A 428 17.19 35.93 -12.65
CA PHE A 428 15.91 35.83 -13.35
C PHE A 428 14.90 35.14 -12.43
N GLU A 429 13.75 35.76 -12.19
CA GLU A 429 12.68 35.19 -11.35
C GLU A 429 12.12 33.91 -11.98
N SER A 430 12.57 32.76 -11.48
CA SER A 430 12.32 31.43 -12.05
C SER A 430 10.96 30.86 -11.64
N PHE A 431 9.88 31.58 -11.94
CA PHE A 431 8.49 31.16 -11.66
C PHE A 431 8.28 29.65 -11.95
N GLU A 432 7.85 28.92 -10.92
CA GLU A 432 7.58 27.47 -10.98
C GLU A 432 6.23 27.19 -11.65
N THR A 433 6.06 27.68 -12.88
CA THR A 433 4.91 27.36 -13.72
C THR A 433 4.95 25.88 -14.11
N SER A 434 4.02 25.10 -13.57
CA SER A 434 3.82 23.70 -13.95
C SER A 434 3.52 23.56 -15.46
N PRO A 435 3.85 22.43 -16.11
CA PRO A 435 3.52 22.19 -17.52
C PRO A 435 2.02 22.39 -17.81
N SER A 436 1.15 21.94 -16.88
CA SER A 436 -0.30 22.12 -16.94
C SER A 436 -0.73 23.60 -16.96
N SER A 437 -0.10 24.47 -16.16
CA SER A 437 -0.45 25.90 -16.14
C SER A 437 0.02 26.63 -17.40
N LEU A 438 1.15 26.21 -17.98
CA LEU A 438 1.61 26.73 -19.27
C LEU A 438 0.66 26.32 -20.41
N ILE A 439 0.21 25.07 -20.42
CA ILE A 439 -0.78 24.55 -21.38
C ILE A 439 -2.13 25.23 -21.21
N GLN A 440 -2.61 25.41 -19.98
CA GLN A 440 -3.85 26.14 -19.71
C GLN A 440 -3.77 27.59 -20.22
N THR A 441 -2.63 28.27 -20.00
CA THR A 441 -2.39 29.62 -20.52
C THR A 441 -2.42 29.63 -22.06
N LEU A 442 -1.71 28.70 -22.69
CA LEU A 442 -1.63 28.58 -24.16
C LEU A 442 -2.99 28.28 -24.81
N LEU A 443 -3.80 27.40 -24.22
CA LEU A 443 -5.12 27.03 -24.74
C LEU A 443 -6.19 28.09 -24.41
N SER A 444 -5.97 28.93 -23.41
CA SER A 444 -6.85 30.07 -23.10
C SER A 444 -6.61 31.28 -24.02
N ASP A 445 -5.43 31.37 -24.66
CA ASP A 445 -5.11 32.43 -25.62
C ASP A 445 -5.73 32.13 -27.01
N ASP A 446 -6.98 32.57 -27.20
CA ASP A 446 -7.73 32.41 -28.45
C ASP A 446 -7.18 33.25 -29.62
N GLN A 447 -6.48 34.34 -29.31
CA GLN A 447 -5.85 35.23 -30.29
C GLN A 447 -4.57 34.62 -30.89
N ARG A 448 -3.83 33.85 -30.10
CA ARG A 448 -2.51 33.33 -30.50
C ARG A 448 -2.44 31.83 -30.76
N PHE A 449 -3.33 30.98 -30.24
CA PHE A 449 -3.27 29.53 -30.48
C PHE A 449 -4.17 29.07 -31.65
N VAL A 450 -5.47 28.98 -31.40
CA VAL A 450 -6.55 28.68 -32.36
C VAL A 450 -7.80 29.40 -31.84
N LYS A 451 -8.51 30.12 -32.71
CA LYS A 451 -9.76 30.80 -32.35
C LYS A 451 -10.80 29.80 -31.85
N ILE A 452 -11.62 30.18 -30.88
CA ILE A 452 -12.67 29.32 -30.31
C ILE A 452 -13.63 28.78 -31.40
N GLU A 453 -13.97 29.58 -32.42
CA GLU A 453 -14.84 29.16 -33.52
C GLU A 453 -14.30 27.99 -34.38
N ASP A 454 -12.97 27.83 -34.46
CA ASP A 454 -12.32 26.81 -35.30
C ASP A 454 -11.99 25.51 -34.53
N ARG A 455 -12.07 25.50 -33.18
CA ARG A 455 -11.58 24.40 -32.33
C ARG A 455 -12.39 23.11 -32.47
N ALA A 456 -13.68 23.19 -32.75
CA ALA A 456 -14.52 22.01 -33.00
C ALA A 456 -14.13 21.25 -34.29
N SER A 457 -13.52 21.92 -35.26
CA SER A 457 -13.03 21.33 -36.51
C SER A 457 -11.59 20.82 -36.46
N VAL A 458 -10.71 21.42 -35.63
CA VAL A 458 -9.28 21.10 -35.57
C VAL A 458 -9.01 19.91 -34.61
N PRO A 459 -8.48 18.76 -35.08
CA PRO A 459 -8.10 17.67 -34.20
C PRO A 459 -6.80 17.99 -33.42
N LEU A 460 -6.74 17.58 -32.14
CA LEU A 460 -5.65 17.90 -31.22
C LEU A 460 -5.08 16.63 -30.58
N ILE A 461 -3.76 16.46 -30.65
CA ILE A 461 -3.05 15.30 -30.11
C ILE A 461 -2.03 15.80 -29.09
N LEU A 462 -2.18 15.39 -27.84
CA LEU A 462 -1.27 15.73 -26.74
C LEU A 462 -0.36 14.54 -26.47
N VAL A 463 0.95 14.75 -26.62
CA VAL A 463 2.00 13.79 -26.24
C VAL A 463 2.66 14.31 -24.97
N CYS A 464 2.71 13.51 -23.91
CA CYS A 464 3.30 13.91 -22.63
C CYS A 464 3.84 12.70 -21.85
N SER A 465 4.48 12.93 -20.70
CA SER A 465 4.88 11.84 -19.82
C SER A 465 3.68 10.98 -19.41
N ALA A 466 3.92 9.69 -19.16
CA ALA A 466 2.88 8.76 -18.70
C ALA A 466 2.25 9.16 -17.34
N HIS A 467 2.90 10.04 -16.58
CA HIS A 467 2.35 10.61 -15.35
C HIS A 467 1.44 11.82 -15.65
N GLY A 468 1.90 12.73 -16.53
CA GLY A 468 1.18 13.94 -16.93
C GLY A 468 -0.18 13.70 -17.61
N ILE A 469 -0.37 12.55 -18.27
CA ILE A 469 -1.64 12.21 -18.99
C ILE A 469 -2.88 12.41 -18.11
N GLN A 470 -2.86 11.94 -16.86
CA GLN A 470 -4.06 12.01 -16.01
C GLN A 470 -4.33 13.45 -15.55
N THR A 471 -3.27 14.23 -15.29
CA THR A 471 -3.35 15.66 -14.97
C THR A 471 -3.90 16.45 -16.15
N LEU A 472 -3.45 16.18 -17.39
CA LEU A 472 -3.96 16.84 -18.59
C LEU A 472 -5.40 16.43 -18.93
N ARG A 473 -5.77 15.15 -18.77
CA ARG A 473 -7.17 14.70 -18.93
C ARG A 473 -8.10 15.37 -17.94
N LYS A 474 -7.67 15.50 -16.68
CA LYS A 474 -8.41 16.25 -15.66
C LYS A 474 -8.55 17.72 -16.05
N LEU A 475 -7.44 18.38 -16.44
CA LEU A 475 -7.44 19.78 -16.87
C LEU A 475 -8.42 20.03 -18.04
N PHE A 476 -8.43 19.17 -19.06
CA PHE A 476 -9.37 19.27 -20.17
C PHE A 476 -10.82 19.05 -19.73
N LEU A 477 -11.09 18.07 -18.86
CA LEU A 477 -12.44 17.82 -18.35
C LEU A 477 -12.98 18.98 -17.49
N GLU A 478 -12.11 19.64 -16.72
CA GLU A 478 -12.45 20.80 -15.89
C GLU A 478 -12.66 22.10 -16.69
N ASN A 479 -12.19 22.17 -17.95
CA ASN A 479 -12.26 23.35 -18.82
C ASN A 479 -13.07 23.09 -20.10
N ASP A 480 -14.01 22.13 -20.08
CA ASP A 480 -14.86 21.71 -21.21
C ASP A 480 -14.09 21.53 -22.53
N TYR A 481 -12.99 20.77 -22.46
CA TYR A 481 -12.04 20.49 -23.53
C TYR A 481 -11.46 21.75 -24.22
N PHE A 482 -11.52 22.93 -23.57
CA PHE A 482 -11.15 24.23 -24.15
C PHE A 482 -11.87 24.53 -25.48
N ALA A 483 -13.12 24.07 -25.62
CA ALA A 483 -13.94 24.12 -26.83
C ALA A 483 -13.43 23.30 -28.03
N PHE A 484 -12.49 22.38 -27.84
CA PHE A 484 -12.20 21.32 -28.82
C PHE A 484 -13.25 20.21 -28.73
N ASP A 485 -13.53 19.54 -29.87
CA ASP A 485 -14.36 18.34 -29.88
C ASP A 485 -13.66 17.20 -29.12
N SER A 486 -14.24 16.75 -28.01
CA SER A 486 -13.67 15.73 -27.14
C SER A 486 -13.40 14.38 -27.83
N GLN A 487 -14.06 14.08 -28.96
CA GLN A 487 -13.77 12.89 -29.77
C GLN A 487 -12.51 13.04 -30.64
N LYS A 488 -12.08 14.29 -30.88
CA LYS A 488 -10.89 14.66 -31.65
C LYS A 488 -9.70 15.10 -30.78
N VAL A 489 -9.75 14.85 -29.46
CA VAL A 489 -8.65 15.11 -28.53
C VAL A 489 -8.03 13.80 -28.02
N TRP A 490 -6.83 13.48 -28.49
CA TRP A 490 -6.09 12.28 -28.05
C TRP A 490 -4.99 12.62 -27.04
N PHE A 491 -4.81 11.76 -26.05
CA PHE A 491 -3.76 11.87 -25.03
C PHE A 491 -2.86 10.62 -25.11
N LEU A 492 -1.64 10.81 -25.59
CA LEU A 492 -0.65 9.76 -25.85
C LEU A 492 0.53 9.86 -24.87
N ALA A 493 1.09 8.72 -24.48
CA ALA A 493 2.32 8.65 -23.70
C ALA A 493 3.54 8.82 -24.62
N GLU A 494 4.49 9.67 -24.25
CA GLU A 494 5.78 9.76 -24.94
C GLU A 494 6.49 8.41 -24.98
N GLU A 495 7.12 8.07 -26.11
CA GLU A 495 7.82 6.80 -26.28
C GLU A 495 9.16 6.81 -25.52
N MET A 496 9.39 5.80 -24.69
CA MET A 496 10.52 5.72 -23.75
C MET A 496 11.43 4.53 -24.08
N LEU A 497 12.69 4.78 -24.43
CA LEU A 497 13.70 3.74 -24.67
C LEU A 497 14.57 3.48 -23.43
N PRO A 498 15.07 2.25 -23.23
CA PRO A 498 16.08 1.96 -22.22
C PRO A 498 17.39 2.69 -22.51
N VAL A 499 18.00 3.28 -21.48
CA VAL A 499 19.37 3.82 -21.56
C VAL A 499 20.35 2.65 -21.54
N VAL A 500 21.42 2.73 -22.33
CA VAL A 500 22.43 1.65 -22.48
C VAL A 500 23.85 2.13 -22.17
N SER A 501 24.73 1.20 -21.78
CA SER A 501 26.16 1.47 -21.61
C SER A 501 26.87 1.72 -22.94
N SER A 502 27.85 2.64 -22.92
CA SER A 502 28.67 3.04 -24.07
C SER A 502 30.08 2.43 -24.04
N SER A 503 30.22 1.16 -23.64
CA SER A 503 31.54 0.51 -23.58
C SER A 503 32.06 0.20 -24.98
N LEU A 504 33.31 0.60 -25.26
CA LEU A 504 34.05 0.23 -26.47
C LEU A 504 34.95 -1.00 -26.26
N GLU A 505 35.09 -1.49 -25.03
CA GLU A 505 36.09 -2.52 -24.67
C GLU A 505 35.62 -3.95 -24.98
N GLU A 506 34.30 -4.19 -25.01
CA GLU A 506 33.69 -5.43 -25.49
C GLU A 506 33.03 -5.21 -26.85
N GLN A 507 33.30 -6.08 -27.83
CA GLN A 507 32.66 -6.01 -29.15
C GLN A 507 31.14 -6.19 -29.04
N ASN A 508 30.41 -5.12 -29.37
CA ASN A 508 28.97 -5.05 -29.63
C ASN A 508 28.07 -5.60 -28.50
N LYS A 509 28.32 -5.23 -27.24
CA LYS A 509 27.46 -5.61 -26.10
C LYS A 509 27.03 -4.43 -25.22
N HIS A 510 26.46 -3.39 -25.84
CA HIS A 510 25.63 -2.40 -25.15
C HIS A 510 24.65 -3.06 -24.16
N LYS A 511 24.71 -2.68 -22.87
CA LYS A 511 23.84 -3.23 -21.81
C LYS A 511 22.85 -2.21 -21.29
N ILE A 512 21.59 -2.61 -21.18
CA ILE A 512 20.52 -1.81 -20.54
C ILE A 512 20.92 -1.46 -19.12
N LEU A 513 20.90 -0.18 -18.79
CA LEU A 513 21.18 0.32 -17.44
C LEU A 513 19.95 0.11 -16.54
N MET A 514 20.20 -0.23 -15.28
CA MET A 514 19.18 -0.40 -14.25
C MET A 514 19.16 0.84 -13.36
N LYS A 515 17.99 1.46 -13.19
CA LYS A 515 17.77 2.57 -12.24
C LYS A 515 17.68 2.06 -10.80
N SER A 516 17.09 0.89 -10.63
CA SER A 516 17.10 0.10 -9.39
C SER A 516 17.10 -1.39 -9.75
N PRO A 517 17.30 -2.34 -8.81
CA PRO A 517 17.33 -3.76 -9.15
C PRO A 517 16.06 -4.31 -9.81
N TRP A 518 14.94 -3.58 -9.75
CA TRP A 518 13.63 -3.92 -10.32
C TRP A 518 13.05 -2.85 -11.25
N GLU A 519 13.87 -1.89 -11.73
CA GLU A 519 13.44 -0.82 -12.63
C GLU A 519 14.53 -0.53 -13.66
N ILE A 520 14.20 -0.63 -14.95
CA ILE A 520 15.12 -0.22 -16.02
C ILE A 520 15.25 1.30 -16.07
N LEU A 521 16.45 1.82 -16.36
CA LEU A 521 16.63 3.24 -16.65
C LEU A 521 16.13 3.54 -18.06
N GLN A 522 15.22 4.51 -18.20
CA GLN A 522 14.61 4.89 -19.47
C GLN A 522 14.74 6.40 -19.70
N SER A 523 14.83 6.78 -20.98
CA SER A 523 14.81 8.16 -21.47
C SER A 523 13.75 8.29 -22.57
N PRO A 524 13.15 9.48 -22.77
CA PRO A 524 12.37 9.75 -23.97
C PRO A 524 13.18 9.49 -25.24
N VAL A 525 12.50 9.09 -26.33
CA VAL A 525 13.07 9.04 -27.69
C VAL A 525 13.41 10.44 -28.22
N GLY A 526 12.82 11.49 -27.63
CA GLY A 526 12.93 12.87 -28.11
C GLY A 526 12.00 13.15 -29.28
N SER A 527 12.13 14.32 -29.89
CA SER A 527 11.14 14.88 -30.83
C SER A 527 10.82 14.00 -32.04
N GLY A 528 11.80 13.27 -32.58
CA GLY A 528 11.57 12.32 -33.68
C GLY A 528 10.65 11.14 -33.34
N GLY A 529 10.52 10.80 -32.04
CA GLY A 529 9.68 9.70 -31.55
C GLY A 529 8.18 9.90 -31.82
N VAL A 530 7.73 11.14 -32.04
CA VAL A 530 6.33 11.47 -32.35
C VAL A 530 5.81 10.68 -33.56
N ILE A 531 6.63 10.47 -34.59
CA ILE A 531 6.21 9.77 -35.82
C ILE A 531 5.95 8.28 -35.54
N SER A 532 6.83 7.64 -34.76
CA SER A 532 6.67 6.26 -34.26
C SER A 532 5.43 6.13 -33.37
N LEU A 533 5.23 7.10 -32.47
CA LEU A 533 4.10 7.13 -31.54
C LEU A 533 2.75 7.29 -32.25
N LEU A 534 2.64 8.18 -33.25
CA LEU A 534 1.42 8.36 -34.04
C LEU A 534 1.10 7.12 -34.86
N SER A 535 2.10 6.54 -35.53
CA SER A 535 1.96 5.34 -36.35
C SER A 535 1.51 4.12 -35.52
N SER A 536 2.12 3.89 -34.35
CA SER A 536 1.77 2.78 -33.45
C SER A 536 0.37 2.86 -32.82
N HIS A 537 -0.30 4.00 -32.94
CA HIS A 537 -1.68 4.23 -32.48
C HIS A 537 -2.68 4.39 -33.64
N ASN A 538 -2.27 4.12 -34.90
CA ASN A 538 -3.05 4.31 -36.14
C ASN A 538 -3.62 5.73 -36.30
N ILE A 539 -2.97 6.74 -35.69
CA ILE A 539 -3.45 8.13 -35.76
C ILE A 539 -3.43 8.70 -37.19
N PRO A 540 -2.43 8.41 -38.06
CA PRO A 540 -2.45 8.87 -39.45
C PRO A 540 -3.70 8.39 -40.21
N ASP A 541 -4.14 7.16 -39.99
CA ASP A 541 -5.34 6.60 -40.62
C ASP A 541 -6.60 7.31 -40.13
N ASN A 542 -6.75 7.46 -38.80
CA ASN A 542 -7.86 8.19 -38.20
C ASN A 542 -7.94 9.66 -38.68
N LEU A 543 -6.79 10.34 -38.83
CA LEU A 543 -6.72 11.70 -39.34
C LEU A 543 -7.11 11.77 -40.84
N SER A 544 -6.74 10.76 -41.63
CA SER A 544 -7.14 10.62 -43.03
C SER A 544 -8.66 10.41 -43.16
N GLU A 545 -9.27 9.57 -42.32
CA GLU A 545 -10.73 9.38 -42.26
C GLU A 545 -11.48 10.68 -41.88
N ILE A 546 -10.88 11.52 -41.02
CA ILE A 546 -11.41 12.85 -40.65
C ILE A 546 -11.24 13.90 -41.77
N GLY A 547 -10.42 13.62 -42.79
CA GLY A 547 -10.16 14.53 -43.92
C GLY A 547 -9.02 15.54 -43.69
N VAL A 548 -8.10 15.24 -42.76
CA VAL A 548 -6.91 16.06 -42.49
C VAL A 548 -5.87 15.87 -43.61
N GLU A 549 -5.28 16.96 -44.07
CA GLU A 549 -4.21 16.96 -45.09
C GLU A 549 -2.84 17.38 -44.51
N TYR A 550 -2.84 18.08 -43.37
CA TYR A 550 -1.64 18.71 -42.78
C TYR A 550 -1.56 18.44 -41.26
N VAL A 551 -0.42 17.95 -40.78
CA VAL A 551 -0.18 17.73 -39.35
C VAL A 551 0.92 18.66 -38.85
N GLU A 552 0.58 19.55 -37.92
CA GLU A 552 1.51 20.51 -37.34
C GLU A 552 2.06 19.98 -36.00
N VAL A 553 3.34 19.63 -35.95
CA VAL A 553 4.00 19.11 -34.74
C VAL A 553 4.72 20.24 -33.99
N ARG A 554 4.26 20.52 -32.76
CA ARG A 554 4.77 21.56 -31.87
C ARG A 554 5.42 20.94 -30.64
N HIS A 555 6.68 21.28 -30.36
CA HIS A 555 7.36 20.92 -29.11
C HIS A 555 7.33 22.10 -28.14
N SER A 556 7.14 21.80 -26.85
CA SER A 556 7.03 22.77 -25.76
C SER A 556 8.28 22.71 -24.86
N LEU A 557 8.64 23.72 -24.06
CA LEU A 557 8.07 25.07 -23.93
C LEU A 557 9.11 26.09 -23.36
N HIS A 558 10.37 26.05 -23.82
CA HIS A 558 11.46 26.88 -23.27
C HIS A 558 11.28 28.41 -23.34
N CYS A 559 10.27 28.88 -24.07
CA CYS A 559 9.69 30.21 -23.91
C CYS A 559 8.22 30.16 -24.36
N LEU A 560 7.31 30.89 -23.69
CA LEU A 560 5.99 31.18 -24.28
C LEU A 560 6.20 31.84 -25.65
N ASP A 561 7.06 32.86 -25.73
CA ASP A 561 7.41 33.56 -26.98
C ASP A 561 7.79 32.63 -28.13
N CYS A 562 8.43 31.48 -27.89
CA CYS A 562 8.76 30.53 -28.95
C CYS A 562 7.53 29.81 -29.51
N VAL A 563 6.57 29.44 -28.66
CA VAL A 563 5.30 28.82 -29.11
C VAL A 563 4.38 29.86 -29.74
N LEU A 564 4.34 31.07 -29.18
CA LEU A 564 3.57 32.21 -29.71
C LEU A 564 4.14 32.76 -31.03
N ARG A 565 5.44 32.55 -31.31
CA ARG A 565 6.11 32.79 -32.62
C ARG A 565 5.86 31.67 -33.65
N LEU A 566 5.23 30.55 -33.29
CA LEU A 566 5.07 29.39 -34.18
C LEU A 566 3.63 29.04 -34.55
N CYS A 567 2.62 29.60 -33.89
CA CYS A 567 1.20 29.39 -34.22
C CYS A 567 0.76 30.15 -35.50
N TYR A 568 1.53 30.05 -36.59
CA TYR A 568 1.34 30.82 -37.80
C TYR A 568 0.76 29.97 -38.94
N PRO A 569 -0.48 30.23 -39.37
CA PRO A 569 -1.07 29.56 -40.52
C PRO A 569 -0.32 29.82 -41.84
N SER A 570 0.61 30.78 -41.88
CA SER A 570 1.57 30.95 -42.98
C SER A 570 2.68 29.88 -43.02
N LEU A 571 2.98 29.19 -41.91
CA LEU A 571 3.94 28.09 -41.85
C LEU A 571 3.35 26.73 -42.28
N LEU A 572 2.01 26.57 -42.31
CA LEU A 572 1.33 25.36 -42.79
C LEU A 572 1.67 25.00 -44.26
N LEU A 573 2.15 25.98 -45.04
CA LEU A 573 2.62 25.78 -46.42
C LEU A 573 4.12 25.44 -46.53
N GLY A 574 4.83 25.35 -45.40
CA GLY A 574 6.21 24.85 -45.29
C GLY A 574 6.35 23.58 -44.42
N SER A 575 5.31 23.18 -43.69
CA SER A 575 5.29 21.96 -42.87
C SER A 575 5.20 20.67 -43.71
N LEU A 576 5.77 19.58 -43.20
CA LEU A 576 5.78 18.26 -43.84
C LEU A 576 4.36 17.74 -44.12
N ARG A 577 4.10 17.39 -45.38
CA ARG A 577 2.88 16.67 -45.80
C ARG A 577 3.01 15.19 -45.44
N LEU A 578 2.81 14.86 -44.17
CA LEU A 578 3.03 13.53 -43.57
C LEU A 578 2.05 12.44 -44.00
N LEU A 579 0.98 12.79 -44.74
CA LEU A 579 -0.16 11.91 -45.05
C LEU A 579 -0.21 11.51 -46.54
N HIS A 580 0.94 11.36 -47.22
CA HIS A 580 0.96 11.03 -48.65
C HIS A 580 2.20 10.30 -49.17
#